data_AF-D1A1Y1-F1
#
_entry.id   AF-D1A1Y1-F1
#
_cell.length_a   1.000
_cell.length_b   1.000
_cell.length_c   1.000
_cell.angle_alpha   90.00
_cell.angle_beta   90.00
_cell.angle_gamma   90.00
#
_symmetry.space_group_name_H-M   'P 1'
#
loop_
_entity.id
_entity.type
_entity.pdbx_description
1 polymer ?
#
loop_
_entity_poly.entity_id
_entity_poly.type
_entity_poly.pdbx_seq_one_letter_code
_entity_poly.pdbx_strand_id
1 'polypeptide(L)'
;MRGLLACALLCAVTAIGCALPPLGPSPIPKAELERRIARELTGWVGRVRSVNCPRDLTGAPIGGMTCDLTTVNGTAWVAYVHVLSVQDGRIAYNAYTLHTVTLPPAAQGGAGRPVIERARMEAGLLRRLTSRLEAGMLRAVTCPGDLAAERGESTACVLHYADGVDRKAQVTVRGGSGAAGRGAGVPVEVMLG
;
A
#
# COMPACT_ATOMS: atom_id res chain seq x y z
N MET A 1 -6.03 24.06 -77.43
CA MET A 1 -6.80 25.30 -77.19
C MET A 1 -8.04 24.93 -76.38
N ARG A 2 -8.23 25.63 -75.25
CA ARG A 2 -9.49 25.99 -74.56
C ARG A 2 -10.64 24.96 -74.50
N GLY A 3 -11.04 24.62 -73.27
CA GLY A 3 -12.36 24.05 -72.97
C GLY A 3 -12.59 23.88 -71.47
N LEU A 4 -12.96 24.97 -70.79
CA LEU A 4 -13.50 24.97 -69.42
C LEU A 4 -14.86 24.27 -69.37
N LEU A 5 -15.11 23.45 -68.34
CA LEU A 5 -16.42 23.13 -67.73
C LEU A 5 -16.14 22.43 -66.39
N ALA A 6 -16.18 23.15 -65.26
CA ALA A 6 -17.36 23.33 -64.41
C ALA A 6 -17.86 22.02 -63.79
N CYS A 7 -17.51 21.78 -62.52
CA CYS A 7 -18.35 20.98 -61.63
C CYS A 7 -18.23 21.58 -60.22
N ALA A 8 -19.18 22.47 -59.92
CA ALA A 8 -19.51 22.84 -58.57
C ALA A 8 -20.05 21.59 -57.85
N LEU A 9 -19.35 21.13 -56.82
CA LEU A 9 -19.93 20.25 -55.82
C LEU A 9 -19.76 20.88 -54.45
N LEU A 10 -20.90 21.31 -53.91
CA LEU A 10 -21.09 21.66 -52.52
C LEU A 10 -20.75 20.45 -51.65
N CYS A 11 -19.58 20.45 -51.00
CA CYS A 11 -19.39 19.62 -49.82
C CYS A 11 -19.91 20.40 -48.61
N ALA A 12 -21.15 20.12 -48.20
CA ALA A 12 -21.63 20.39 -46.87
C ALA A 12 -20.75 19.61 -45.88
N VAL A 13 -19.71 20.26 -45.35
CA VAL A 13 -18.94 19.70 -44.24
C VAL A 13 -19.81 19.86 -43.00
N THR A 14 -20.62 18.84 -42.73
CA THR A 14 -21.20 18.64 -41.39
C THR A 14 -20.03 18.65 -40.41
N ALA A 15 -19.97 19.68 -39.58
CA ALA A 15 -19.14 19.69 -38.38
C ALA A 15 -19.67 18.60 -37.46
N ILE A 16 -19.30 17.35 -37.73
CA ILE A 16 -19.32 16.28 -36.74
C ILE A 16 -18.26 16.74 -35.75
N GLY A 17 -18.73 17.40 -34.68
CA GLY A 17 -17.94 17.64 -33.51
C GLY A 17 -17.46 16.29 -33.01
N CYS A 18 -16.27 15.89 -33.44
CA CYS A 18 -15.50 14.88 -32.74
C CYS A 18 -15.33 15.44 -31.33
N ALA A 19 -16.19 15.01 -30.43
CA ALA A 19 -15.92 15.01 -29.01
C ALA A 19 -14.69 14.12 -28.84
N LEU A 20 -13.52 14.71 -29.06
CA LEU A 20 -12.25 14.14 -28.65
C LEU A 20 -12.43 13.81 -27.17
N PRO A 21 -12.37 12.52 -26.77
CA PRO A 21 -12.35 12.20 -25.36
C PRO A 21 -11.19 12.98 -24.73
N PRO A 22 -11.37 13.54 -23.53
CA PRO A 22 -10.32 14.31 -22.88
C PRO A 22 -9.05 13.46 -22.86
N LEU A 23 -7.98 13.96 -23.49
CA LEU A 23 -6.65 13.34 -23.58
C LEU A 23 -5.91 13.31 -22.23
N GLY A 24 -6.66 13.39 -21.12
CA GLY A 24 -6.14 13.31 -19.76
C GLY A 24 -6.37 11.93 -19.16
N PRO A 25 -5.55 11.53 -18.17
CA PRO A 25 -5.80 10.29 -17.45
C PRO A 25 -7.16 10.33 -16.77
N SER A 26 -7.94 9.26 -16.94
CA SER A 26 -9.25 9.16 -16.31
C SER A 26 -9.05 9.01 -14.80
N PRO A 27 -9.48 10.00 -13.98
CA PRO A 27 -9.35 9.89 -12.54
C PRO A 27 -10.17 8.70 -12.03
N ILE A 28 -9.68 8.02 -10.99
CA ILE A 28 -10.45 6.97 -10.33
C ILE A 28 -11.40 7.65 -9.35
N PRO A 29 -12.74 7.54 -9.55
CA PRO A 29 -13.70 8.14 -8.64
C PRO A 29 -13.53 7.61 -7.22
N LYS A 30 -13.70 8.48 -6.21
CA LYS A 30 -13.61 8.16 -4.79
C LYS A 30 -14.39 6.90 -4.43
N ALA A 31 -15.65 6.81 -4.85
CA ALA A 31 -16.50 5.65 -4.55
C ALA A 31 -15.96 4.35 -5.17
N GLU A 32 -15.30 4.42 -6.34
CA GLU A 32 -14.68 3.23 -6.93
C GLU A 32 -13.40 2.85 -6.20
N LEU A 33 -12.59 3.85 -5.85
CA LEU A 33 -11.35 3.68 -5.12
C LEU A 33 -11.57 3.10 -3.72
N GLU A 34 -12.54 3.61 -2.98
CA GLU A 34 -12.95 3.08 -1.66
C GLU A 34 -13.33 1.60 -1.75
N ARG A 35 -14.09 1.22 -2.79
CA ARG A 35 -14.44 -0.19 -3.03
C ARG A 35 -13.22 -1.06 -3.33
N ARG A 36 -12.23 -0.53 -4.07
CA ARG A 36 -10.99 -1.27 -4.38
C ARG A 36 -10.13 -1.44 -3.13
N ILE A 37 -9.88 -0.36 -2.40
CA ILE A 37 -9.12 -0.37 -1.14
C ILE A 37 -9.79 -1.28 -0.10
N ALA A 38 -11.12 -1.22 0.03
CA ALA A 38 -11.85 -2.10 0.94
C ALA A 38 -11.59 -3.57 0.62
N ARG A 39 -11.58 -3.96 -0.66
CA ARG A 39 -11.30 -5.35 -1.07
C ARG A 39 -9.85 -5.75 -0.83
N GLU A 40 -8.91 -4.89 -1.20
CA GLU A 40 -7.47 -5.13 -1.07
C GLU A 40 -7.07 -5.27 0.41
N LEU A 41 -7.54 -4.36 1.27
CA LEU A 41 -7.21 -4.35 2.68
C LEU A 41 -8.06 -5.31 3.53
N THR A 42 -9.21 -5.81 3.04
CA THR A 42 -10.02 -6.79 3.80
C THR A 42 -9.22 -8.04 4.18
N GLY A 43 -8.29 -8.47 3.32
CA GLY A 43 -7.42 -9.60 3.63
C GLY A 43 -6.41 -9.32 4.74
N TRP A 44 -6.08 -8.05 4.96
CA TRP A 44 -5.05 -7.64 5.91
C TRP A 44 -5.60 -7.30 7.28
N VAL A 45 -6.61 -6.44 7.34
CA VAL A 45 -7.09 -5.79 8.57
C VAL A 45 -8.41 -6.35 9.10
N GLY A 46 -9.02 -7.30 8.40
CA GLY A 46 -10.36 -7.78 8.74
C GLY A 46 -11.44 -7.30 7.77
N ARG A 47 -12.69 -7.71 8.02
CA ARG A 47 -13.81 -7.23 7.19
C ARG A 47 -13.92 -5.71 7.30
N VAL A 48 -13.77 -5.03 6.17
CA VAL A 48 -13.89 -3.57 6.09
C VAL A 48 -15.37 -3.18 6.04
N ARG A 49 -15.80 -2.32 6.95
CA ARG A 49 -17.15 -1.75 6.98
C ARG A 49 -17.27 -0.54 6.05
N SER A 50 -16.28 0.35 6.11
CA SER A 50 -16.26 1.57 5.31
C SER A 50 -14.83 2.04 5.07
N VAL A 51 -14.59 2.60 3.90
CA VAL A 51 -13.39 3.38 3.60
C VAL A 51 -13.86 4.77 3.22
N ASN A 52 -13.23 5.80 3.75
CA ASN A 52 -13.53 7.19 3.43
C ASN A 52 -12.24 7.85 2.91
N CYS A 53 -12.20 8.11 1.61
CA CYS A 53 -11.09 8.83 0.99
C CYS A 53 -11.45 10.33 0.85
N PRO A 54 -10.50 11.26 1.00
CA PRO A 54 -10.82 12.70 0.98
C PRO A 54 -11.23 13.21 -0.41
N ARG A 55 -10.80 12.52 -1.48
CA ARG A 55 -11.00 12.95 -2.88
C ARG A 55 -10.81 11.78 -3.86
N ASP A 56 -11.14 12.03 -5.12
CA ASP A 56 -10.83 11.14 -6.25
C ASP A 56 -9.31 10.99 -6.41
N LEU A 57 -8.87 9.81 -6.87
CA LEU A 57 -7.45 9.60 -7.19
C LEU A 57 -7.18 10.12 -8.59
N THR A 58 -6.47 11.24 -8.65
CA THR A 58 -6.07 11.86 -9.90
C THR A 58 -4.66 11.42 -10.27
N GLY A 59 -4.39 11.37 -11.57
CA GLY A 59 -3.13 10.89 -12.14
C GLY A 59 -1.93 11.81 -11.91
N ALA A 60 -1.86 12.53 -10.79
CA ALA A 60 -0.67 13.26 -10.39
C ALA A 60 0.24 12.29 -9.60
N PRO A 61 1.37 11.82 -10.18
CA PRO A 61 2.22 10.79 -9.58
C PRO A 61 3.00 11.25 -8.33
N ILE A 62 2.64 12.38 -7.71
CA ILE A 62 3.45 13.06 -6.70
C ILE A 62 2.69 13.34 -5.39
N GLY A 63 1.52 12.75 -5.21
CA GLY A 63 0.74 12.91 -3.98
C GLY A 63 0.12 11.61 -3.54
N GLY A 64 0.72 10.98 -2.53
CA GLY A 64 0.00 9.99 -1.75
C GLY A 64 -1.20 10.64 -1.06
N MET A 65 -2.25 9.86 -0.79
CA MET A 65 -3.36 10.31 0.03
C MET A 65 -3.68 9.29 1.11
N THR A 66 -4.30 9.75 2.18
CA THR A 66 -4.75 8.90 3.28
C THR A 66 -6.25 8.70 3.21
N CYS A 67 -6.72 7.47 3.34
CA CYS A 67 -8.12 7.14 3.53
C CYS A 67 -8.33 6.59 4.94
N ASP A 68 -9.43 6.96 5.57
CA ASP A 68 -9.85 6.39 6.84
C ASP A 68 -10.57 5.08 6.56
N LEU A 69 -10.15 4.00 7.21
CA LEU A 69 -10.76 2.68 7.07
C LEU A 69 -11.33 2.26 8.42
N THR A 70 -12.59 1.84 8.43
CA THR A 70 -13.25 1.30 9.62
C THR A 70 -13.65 -0.13 9.35
N THR A 71 -13.26 -1.05 10.22
CA THR A 71 -13.65 -2.46 10.16
C THR A 71 -15.04 -2.68 10.74
N VAL A 72 -15.63 -3.85 10.50
CA VAL A 72 -16.93 -4.24 11.08
C VAL A 72 -16.90 -4.26 12.61
N ASN A 73 -15.73 -4.52 13.20
CA ASN A 73 -15.49 -4.49 14.63
C ASN A 73 -15.31 -3.07 15.20
N GLY A 74 -15.43 -2.03 14.37
CA GLY A 74 -15.29 -0.63 14.78
C GLY A 74 -13.84 -0.15 14.92
N THR A 75 -12.85 -0.98 14.59
CA THR A 75 -11.44 -0.58 14.59
C THR A 75 -11.18 0.36 13.41
N ALA A 76 -10.66 1.55 13.73
CA ALA A 76 -10.23 2.54 12.75
C ALA A 76 -8.76 2.34 12.35
N TRP A 77 -8.48 2.53 11.07
CA TRP A 77 -7.19 2.34 10.42
C TRP A 77 -6.95 3.47 9.42
N VAL A 78 -5.67 3.75 9.14
CA VAL A 78 -5.28 4.71 8.10
C VAL A 78 -4.66 3.92 6.94
N ALA A 79 -5.30 4.01 5.77
CA ALA A 79 -4.81 3.47 4.52
C ALA A 79 -4.07 4.56 3.74
N TYR A 80 -2.83 4.31 3.36
CA TYR A 80 -2.02 5.17 2.50
C TYR A 80 -2.14 4.67 1.07
N VAL A 81 -2.50 5.58 0.16
CA VAL A 81 -2.62 5.31 -1.27
C VAL A 81 -1.55 6.09 -1.99
N HIS A 82 -0.64 5.39 -2.67
CA HIS A 82 0.45 6.00 -3.42
C HIS A 82 0.30 5.71 -4.91
N VAL A 83 0.21 6.75 -5.74
CA VAL A 83 0.21 6.61 -7.20
C VAL A 83 1.60 6.19 -7.65
N LEU A 84 1.70 5.09 -8.39
CA LEU A 84 2.96 4.56 -8.90
C LEU A 84 3.25 5.10 -10.30
N SER A 85 2.25 5.06 -11.18
CA SER A 85 2.40 5.51 -12.56
C SER A 85 1.05 5.83 -13.18
N VAL A 86 1.10 6.58 -14.28
CA VAL A 86 -0.05 6.85 -15.13
C VAL A 86 0.33 6.51 -16.55
N GLN A 87 -0.33 5.51 -17.13
CA GLN A 87 -0.06 5.01 -18.49
C GLN A 87 -1.38 4.72 -19.19
N ASP A 88 -1.51 5.14 -20.45
CA ASP A 88 -2.68 4.90 -21.31
C ASP A 88 -4.02 5.28 -20.65
N GLY A 89 -4.01 6.41 -19.92
CA GLY A 89 -5.16 6.91 -19.18
C GLY A 89 -5.56 6.09 -17.95
N ARG A 90 -4.74 5.09 -17.55
CA ARG A 90 -4.90 4.28 -16.34
C ARG A 90 -3.93 4.72 -15.26
N ILE A 91 -4.41 4.74 -14.01
CA ILE A 91 -3.62 5.07 -12.84
C ILE A 91 -3.26 3.77 -12.11
N ALA A 92 -1.97 3.45 -12.05
CA ALA A 92 -1.44 2.40 -11.18
C ALA A 92 -1.15 3.02 -9.81
N TYR A 93 -1.60 2.36 -8.74
CA TYR A 93 -1.36 2.78 -7.37
C TYR A 93 -1.13 1.58 -6.46
N ASN A 94 -0.56 1.83 -5.30
CA ASN A 94 -0.45 0.88 -4.19
C ASN A 94 -1.26 1.39 -3.00
N ALA A 95 -2.01 0.53 -2.32
CA ALA A 95 -2.72 0.87 -1.09
C ALA A 95 -2.19 0.00 0.06
N TYR A 96 -1.75 0.64 1.14
CA TYR A 96 -1.15 -0.06 2.27
C TYR A 96 -1.47 0.60 3.61
N THR A 97 -1.40 -0.15 4.70
CA THR A 97 -1.45 0.39 6.07
C THR A 97 -0.06 0.34 6.70
N LEU A 98 0.27 1.38 7.47
CA LEU A 98 1.54 1.46 8.21
C LEU A 98 1.29 1.19 9.69
N HIS A 99 2.09 0.28 10.26
CA HIS A 99 2.02 -0.05 11.68
C HIS A 99 3.39 0.03 12.32
N THR A 100 3.55 0.93 13.28
CA THR A 100 4.73 0.90 14.14
C THR A 100 4.60 -0.20 15.17
N VAL A 101 5.55 -1.14 15.15
CA VAL A 101 5.69 -2.24 16.08
C VAL A 101 7.02 -2.10 16.80
N THR A 102 7.05 -2.35 18.11
CA THR A 102 8.31 -2.44 18.85
C THR A 102 8.67 -3.91 19.00
N LEU A 103 9.76 -4.31 18.34
CA LEU A 103 10.33 -5.64 18.46
C LEU A 103 11.19 -5.76 19.73
N PRO A 104 11.45 -6.99 20.21
CA PRO A 104 12.40 -7.23 21.29
C PRO A 104 13.77 -6.58 21.02
N PRO A 105 14.56 -6.29 22.07
CA PRO A 105 15.87 -5.68 21.89
C PRO A 105 16.77 -6.55 21.00
N ALA A 106 17.57 -5.88 20.18
CA ALA A 106 18.56 -6.52 19.33
C ALA A 106 19.57 -7.29 20.19
N ALA A 107 19.96 -8.48 19.73
CA ALA A 107 21.07 -9.23 20.29
C ALA A 107 22.38 -8.83 19.58
N GLN A 108 23.51 -9.06 20.22
CA GLN A 108 24.81 -8.95 19.55
C GLN A 108 24.98 -10.18 18.65
N GLY A 109 24.99 -9.96 17.32
CA GLY A 109 25.29 -11.01 16.36
C GLY A 109 26.78 -11.38 16.37
N GLY A 110 27.15 -12.45 15.64
CA GLY A 110 28.51 -12.99 15.60
C GLY A 110 29.60 -12.03 15.07
N ALA A 111 29.23 -10.88 14.53
CA ALA A 111 30.14 -9.83 14.05
C ALA A 111 30.09 -8.54 14.90
N GLY A 112 29.53 -8.58 16.12
CA GLY A 112 29.39 -7.39 16.98
C GLY A 112 28.33 -6.38 16.49
N ARG A 113 27.61 -6.68 15.40
CA ARG A 113 26.50 -5.87 14.90
C ARG A 113 25.20 -6.20 15.64
N PRO A 114 24.35 -5.21 15.93
CA PRO A 114 23.06 -5.42 16.56
C PRO A 114 22.09 -6.01 15.53
N VAL A 115 21.57 -7.20 15.83
CA VAL A 115 20.70 -7.96 14.93
C VAL A 115 19.44 -8.38 15.67
N ILE A 116 18.31 -8.35 14.96
CA ILE A 116 17.06 -8.94 15.40
C ILE A 116 17.00 -10.35 14.80
N GLU A 117 17.20 -11.35 15.65
CA GLU A 117 17.09 -12.76 15.26
C GLU A 117 15.71 -13.03 14.65
N ARG A 118 15.68 -13.79 13.56
CA ARG A 118 14.46 -14.18 12.82
C ARG A 118 13.36 -14.66 13.76
N ALA A 119 13.67 -15.63 14.64
CA ALA A 119 12.69 -16.21 15.55
C ALA A 119 12.09 -15.17 16.52
N ARG A 120 12.89 -14.19 16.98
CA ARG A 120 12.41 -13.11 17.85
C ARG A 120 11.57 -12.09 17.06
N MET A 121 11.98 -11.79 15.84
CA MET A 121 11.24 -10.92 14.93
C MET A 121 9.86 -11.53 14.61
N GLU A 122 9.81 -12.79 14.19
CA GLU A 122 8.58 -13.53 13.88
C GLU A 122 7.64 -13.58 15.10
N ALA A 123 8.15 -13.96 16.28
CA ALA A 123 7.36 -13.98 17.50
C ALA A 123 6.87 -12.59 17.92
N GLY A 124 7.70 -11.55 17.75
CA GLY A 124 7.36 -10.17 18.04
C GLY A 124 6.29 -9.62 17.09
N LEU A 125 6.45 -9.85 15.79
CA LEU A 125 5.48 -9.48 14.76
C LEU A 125 4.16 -10.22 14.97
N LEU A 126 4.19 -11.54 15.15
CA LEU A 126 2.99 -12.33 15.39
C LEU A 126 2.21 -11.77 16.58
N ARG A 127 2.84 -11.65 17.76
CA ARG A 127 2.18 -11.15 18.98
C ARG A 127 1.56 -9.77 18.81
N ARG A 128 2.28 -8.86 18.13
CA ARG A 128 1.87 -7.46 17.98
C ARG A 128 0.81 -7.30 16.90
N LEU A 129 0.97 -7.98 15.78
CA LEU A 129 -0.03 -7.97 14.71
C LEU A 129 -1.30 -8.69 15.15
N THR A 130 -1.25 -9.83 15.83
CA THR A 130 -2.47 -10.49 16.36
C THR A 130 -3.24 -9.62 17.35
N SER A 131 -2.57 -8.71 18.06
CA SER A 131 -3.24 -7.76 18.97
C SER A 131 -3.93 -6.60 18.24
N ARG A 132 -3.56 -6.35 16.98
CA ARG A 132 -4.08 -5.24 16.17
C ARG A 132 -5.06 -5.71 15.11
N LEU A 133 -4.73 -6.80 14.43
CA LEU A 133 -5.57 -7.47 13.46
C LEU A 133 -6.75 -8.16 14.16
N GLU A 134 -7.81 -8.45 13.42
CA GLU A 134 -8.92 -9.22 13.97
C GLU A 134 -8.43 -10.54 14.58
N ALA A 135 -8.89 -10.83 15.79
CA ALA A 135 -8.46 -12.00 16.54
C ALA A 135 -8.66 -13.28 15.73
N GLY A 136 -7.61 -14.10 15.63
CA GLY A 136 -7.65 -15.38 14.92
C GLY A 136 -7.38 -15.30 13.42
N MET A 137 -7.15 -14.11 12.84
CA MET A 137 -6.76 -14.00 11.43
C MET A 137 -5.33 -14.44 11.17
N LEU A 138 -4.36 -13.94 11.94
CA LEU A 138 -2.94 -14.23 11.72
C LEU A 138 -2.53 -15.45 12.53
N ARG A 139 -2.00 -16.48 11.86
CA ARG A 139 -1.56 -17.74 12.48
C ARG A 139 -0.06 -17.79 12.72
N ALA A 140 0.72 -17.35 11.73
CA ALA A 140 2.17 -17.39 11.79
C ALA A 140 2.79 -16.26 10.97
N VAL A 141 4.05 -15.97 11.26
CA VAL A 141 4.88 -15.04 10.49
C VAL A 141 6.18 -15.76 10.17
N THR A 142 6.59 -15.71 8.91
CA THR A 142 7.83 -16.32 8.42
C THR A 142 8.66 -15.24 7.73
N CYS A 143 9.85 -14.98 8.23
CA CYS A 143 10.78 -14.01 7.65
C CYS A 143 11.98 -14.74 7.01
N PRO A 144 12.57 -14.20 5.93
CA PRO A 144 13.62 -14.88 5.17
C PRO A 144 14.93 -15.06 5.95
N GLY A 145 15.16 -14.24 6.97
CA GLY A 145 16.37 -14.28 7.79
C GLY A 145 16.33 -13.26 8.92
N ASP A 146 17.50 -13.08 9.54
CA ASP A 146 17.70 -12.07 10.56
C ASP A 146 17.67 -10.66 9.95
N LEU A 147 17.27 -9.67 10.75
CA LEU A 147 17.19 -8.26 10.33
C LEU A 147 18.25 -7.45 11.07
N ALA A 148 19.09 -6.71 10.35
CA ALA A 148 20.02 -5.78 11.01
C ALA A 148 19.22 -4.67 11.71
N ALA A 149 19.55 -4.37 12.97
CA ALA A 149 18.88 -3.32 13.75
C ALA A 149 19.40 -1.92 13.39
N GLU A 150 19.60 -1.68 12.09
CA GLU A 150 20.13 -0.44 11.52
C GLU A 150 18.98 0.32 10.85
N ARG A 151 18.97 1.65 11.01
CA ARG A 151 17.90 2.48 10.45
C ARG A 151 17.84 2.30 8.92
N GLY A 152 16.64 2.07 8.41
CA GLY A 152 16.39 1.90 6.98
C GLY A 152 16.54 0.46 6.49
N GLU A 153 17.07 -0.44 7.31
CA GLU A 153 17.11 -1.85 6.96
C GLU A 153 15.68 -2.39 6.85
N SER A 154 15.41 -3.16 5.79
CA SER A 154 14.08 -3.75 5.58
C SER A 154 14.13 -5.20 5.14
N THR A 155 13.11 -5.95 5.50
CA THR A 155 12.91 -7.34 5.08
C THR A 155 11.44 -7.59 4.77
N ALA A 156 11.17 -8.49 3.84
CA ALA A 156 9.81 -8.90 3.48
C ALA A 156 9.48 -10.21 4.19
N CYS A 157 8.55 -10.17 5.14
CA CYS A 157 8.04 -11.35 5.83
C CYS A 157 6.74 -11.83 5.19
N VAL A 158 6.46 -13.12 5.28
CA VAL A 158 5.20 -13.74 4.89
C VAL A 158 4.34 -13.90 6.14
N LEU A 159 3.12 -13.38 6.09
CA LEU A 159 2.07 -13.54 7.08
C LEU A 159 1.15 -14.68 6.63
N HIS A 160 1.03 -15.71 7.48
CA HIS A 160 0.16 -16.85 7.23
C HIS A 160 -1.18 -16.63 7.93
N TYR A 161 -2.24 -16.50 7.15
CA TYR A 161 -3.58 -16.23 7.67
C TYR A 161 -4.43 -17.50 7.80
N ALA A 162 -5.47 -17.42 8.62
CA ALA A 162 -6.39 -18.51 8.87
C ALA A 162 -7.31 -18.83 7.70
N ASP A 163 -7.45 -17.92 6.74
CA ASP A 163 -8.11 -18.15 5.46
C ASP A 163 -7.27 -18.98 4.47
N GLY A 164 -6.04 -19.34 4.85
CA GLY A 164 -5.10 -20.09 4.02
C GLY A 164 -4.39 -19.25 2.96
N VAL A 165 -4.55 -17.92 2.99
CA VAL A 165 -3.92 -17.01 2.04
C VAL A 165 -2.71 -16.35 2.70
N ASP A 166 -1.54 -16.61 2.14
CA ASP A 166 -0.30 -15.98 2.56
C ASP A 166 -0.18 -14.57 1.99
N ARG A 167 0.26 -13.62 2.81
CA ARG A 167 0.40 -12.21 2.42
C ARG A 167 1.77 -11.66 2.81
N LYS A 168 2.36 -10.75 2.03
CA LYS A 168 3.73 -10.25 2.25
C LYS A 168 3.76 -8.90 2.98
N ALA A 169 4.31 -8.85 4.18
CA ALA A 169 4.50 -7.61 4.93
C ALA A 169 5.94 -7.11 4.79
N GLN A 170 6.13 -5.83 4.48
CA GLN A 170 7.45 -5.21 4.51
C GLN A 170 7.72 -4.65 5.91
N VAL A 171 8.82 -5.06 6.52
CA VAL A 171 9.24 -4.64 7.86
C VAL A 171 10.49 -3.79 7.72
N THR A 172 10.43 -2.53 8.13
CA THR A 172 11.52 -1.56 8.01
C THR A 172 11.92 -1.02 9.38
N VAL A 173 13.21 -0.99 9.69
CA VAL A 173 13.72 -0.46 10.96
C VAL A 173 13.69 1.07 10.92
N ARG A 174 12.92 1.68 11.82
CA ARG A 174 12.77 3.15 11.90
C ARG A 174 13.90 3.81 12.69
N GLY A 175 14.49 3.10 13.64
CA GLY A 175 15.55 3.58 14.52
C GLY A 175 16.68 2.57 14.62
N GLY A 176 17.89 3.01 14.28
CA GLY A 176 19.10 2.28 14.58
C GLY A 176 19.29 2.19 16.08
N SER A 177 19.88 1.09 16.55
CA SER A 177 20.39 0.93 17.91
C SER A 177 21.46 1.98 18.23
N GLY A 178 21.04 3.20 18.50
CA GLY A 178 21.87 4.31 18.91
C GLY A 178 21.19 5.02 20.06
N ALA A 179 21.66 4.74 21.28
CA ALA A 179 21.38 5.47 22.51
C ALA A 179 19.93 5.45 23.07
N ALA A 180 19.54 4.35 23.73
CA ALA A 180 18.72 4.44 24.95
C ALA A 180 18.65 3.06 25.63
N GLY A 181 19.42 2.88 26.71
CA GLY A 181 19.18 1.88 27.76
C GLY A 181 19.22 0.39 27.37
N ARG A 182 19.97 -0.41 28.13
CA ARG A 182 19.82 -1.87 28.14
C ARG A 182 18.34 -2.21 28.35
N GLY A 183 17.62 -2.61 27.29
CA GLY A 183 16.21 -3.01 27.37
C GLY A 183 15.21 -2.26 26.48
N ALA A 184 15.58 -1.19 25.76
CA ALA A 184 14.65 -0.55 24.82
C ALA A 184 14.51 -1.40 23.54
N GLY A 185 13.28 -1.79 23.21
CA GLY A 185 12.98 -2.57 22.01
C GLY A 185 13.23 -1.78 20.71
N VAL A 186 13.36 -2.48 19.58
CA VAL A 186 13.65 -1.85 18.28
C VAL A 186 12.34 -1.41 17.61
N PRO A 187 12.12 -0.12 17.33
CA PRO A 187 10.94 0.32 16.60
C PRO A 187 11.08 -0.01 15.12
N VAL A 188 10.13 -0.79 14.60
CA VAL A 188 9.99 -1.12 13.18
C VAL A 188 8.65 -0.62 12.66
N GLU A 189 8.63 -0.25 11.39
CA GLU A 189 7.43 0.05 10.62
C GLU A 189 7.09 -1.18 9.78
N VAL A 190 5.85 -1.63 9.89
CA VAL A 190 5.30 -2.76 9.14
C VAL A 190 4.30 -2.20 8.14
N MET A 191 4.58 -2.39 6.86
CA MET A 191 3.70 -2.03 5.76
C MET A 191 2.93 -3.27 5.32
N LEU A 192 1.60 -3.19 5.37
CA LEU A 192 0.67 -4.24 4.92
C LEU A 192 -0.07 -3.72 3.68
N GLY A 193 0.11 -4.35 2.52
CA GLY A 193 -0.47 -3.93 1.24
C GLY A 193 -0.41 -5.08 0.25
#